data_AF-A0A0W0RXQ9-F1
#
_entry.id   AF-A0A0W0RXQ9-F1
#
_cell.length_a   1.000
_cell.length_b   1.000
_cell.length_c   1.000
_cell.angle_alpha   90.00
_cell.angle_beta   90.00
_cell.angle_gamma   90.00
#
_symmetry.space_group_name_H-M   'P 1'
#
loop_
_entity.id
_entity.type
_entity.pdbx_description
1 polymer ?
#
loop_
_entity_poly.entity_id
_entity_poly.type
_entity_poly.pdbx_seq_one_letter_code
_entity_poly.pdbx_strand_id
1 'polypeptide(L)'
;MNRPILLILLFASQSLHAITCSFDANKQCNLVRNILTDKNEEGLNFFSATNYDHRKSGEINVYDTTLVTSYCDKTNEPGQLKLSAIKVNSNYWLSGEIMTRRNLDAPPYNAPMSSTVWDTSTLSHGYLEVTAKLPKCETSDDGSCETKTNPTNYNSGLWPAIWLLPTDDSQWPNNGEIDIMEAYPKNTDFNVSTAALHFNGNDPSCTGGDCKGPGYRLVTKTDSERLYNNFHKWGFEWEKDPQSTKNGYIITGYFDNKKIWGPLKTDSLPADGANALSRGFNNPEGGYYLIVNLAVGGPYAGAPNPHMKSASMLVQSIKSYKVINPTACKAPINILSSYTQDKKSITLKWEKPEGGLPIDEYQVRNWVQQILWKGEKLTWTETTLPGKSGKYTYYLNSQCGDKISDLVKHEVIIP
;
A
#
# COMPACT_ATOMS: atom_id res chain seq x y z
N MET A 1 -22.43 -49.54 -24.73
CA MET A 1 -21.84 -49.34 -23.40
C MET A 1 -21.03 -48.04 -23.43
N ASN A 2 -21.63 -46.90 -23.07
CA ASN A 2 -20.93 -45.63 -22.91
C ASN A 2 -21.10 -45.19 -21.46
N ARG A 3 -20.00 -45.15 -20.70
CA ARG A 3 -19.95 -44.57 -19.35
C ARG A 3 -19.58 -43.08 -19.49
N PRO A 4 -20.26 -42.15 -18.81
CA PRO A 4 -19.81 -40.77 -18.76
C PRO A 4 -18.66 -40.66 -17.75
N ILE A 5 -17.59 -39.99 -18.17
CA ILE A 5 -16.46 -39.62 -17.31
C ILE A 5 -16.90 -38.39 -16.51
N LEU A 6 -17.08 -38.57 -15.21
CA LEU A 6 -17.36 -37.51 -14.26
C LEU A 6 -16.06 -36.73 -14.01
N LEU A 7 -15.95 -35.55 -14.61
CA LEU A 7 -14.82 -34.64 -14.37
C LEU A 7 -15.06 -33.94 -13.02
N ILE A 8 -14.44 -34.45 -11.96
CA ILE A 8 -14.44 -33.81 -10.65
C ILE A 8 -13.44 -32.65 -10.71
N LEU A 9 -13.94 -31.42 -10.79
CA LEU A 9 -13.13 -30.22 -10.53
C LEU A 9 -12.80 -30.18 -9.04
N LEU A 10 -11.57 -30.52 -8.70
CA LEU A 10 -10.99 -30.19 -7.40
C LEU A 10 -10.76 -28.67 -7.35
N PHE A 11 -11.62 -27.95 -6.65
CA PHE A 11 -11.29 -26.62 -6.16
C PHE A 11 -10.17 -26.76 -5.13
N ALA A 12 -8.94 -26.48 -5.54
CA ALA A 12 -7.86 -26.25 -4.61
C ALA A 12 -8.16 -24.93 -3.89
N SER A 13 -8.69 -25.00 -2.66
CA SER A 13 -8.69 -23.86 -1.76
C SER A 13 -7.23 -23.54 -1.46
N GLN A 14 -6.67 -22.57 -2.17
CA GLN A 14 -5.40 -21.96 -1.77
C GLN A 14 -5.66 -21.33 -0.40
N SER A 15 -5.17 -21.96 0.65
CA SER A 15 -5.01 -21.30 1.94
C SER A 15 -4.10 -20.11 1.71
N LEU A 16 -4.68 -18.91 1.60
CA LEU A 16 -3.96 -17.65 1.65
C LEU A 16 -3.33 -17.58 3.04
N HIS A 17 -2.06 -18.00 3.11
CA HIS A 17 -1.26 -17.87 4.31
C HIS A 17 -1.00 -16.38 4.50
N ALA A 18 -1.39 -15.84 5.66
CA ALA A 18 -1.16 -14.44 5.98
C ALA A 18 0.34 -14.18 6.13
N ILE A 19 0.91 -13.47 5.15
CA ILE A 19 2.33 -13.13 5.09
C ILE A 19 2.55 -11.89 5.96
N THR A 20 3.75 -11.75 6.54
CA THR A 20 4.15 -10.49 7.17
C THR A 20 3.94 -9.30 6.23
N CYS A 21 3.32 -8.22 6.72
CA CYS A 21 3.16 -7.00 5.92
C CYS A 21 4.53 -6.42 5.58
N SER A 22 4.76 -6.04 4.33
CA SER A 22 6.05 -5.45 3.92
C SER A 22 6.35 -4.13 4.62
N PHE A 23 5.31 -3.38 5.01
CA PHE A 23 5.41 -2.07 5.68
C PHE A 23 5.46 -2.14 7.21
N ASP A 24 5.17 -3.29 7.82
CA ASP A 24 5.19 -3.49 9.27
C ASP A 24 5.38 -4.98 9.60
N ALA A 25 6.56 -5.31 10.13
CA ALA A 25 6.93 -6.68 10.50
C ALA A 25 6.06 -7.28 11.62
N ASN A 26 5.34 -6.43 12.35
CA ASN A 26 4.47 -6.82 13.45
C ASN A 26 3.03 -7.11 13.02
N LYS A 27 2.72 -6.88 11.74
CA LYS A 27 1.40 -7.09 11.16
C LYS A 27 1.45 -8.18 10.10
N GLN A 28 0.28 -8.73 9.79
CA GLN A 28 0.12 -9.64 8.67
C GLN A 28 -0.87 -9.12 7.65
N CYS A 29 -0.57 -9.40 6.38
CA CYS A 29 -1.31 -8.89 5.25
C CYS A 29 -1.78 -10.07 4.39
N ASN A 30 -3.07 -10.08 4.09
CA ASN A 30 -3.66 -10.93 3.06
C ASN A 30 -4.03 -10.07 1.88
N LEU A 31 -3.54 -10.39 0.69
CA LEU A 31 -3.98 -9.71 -0.53
C LEU A 31 -5.47 -9.96 -0.74
N VAL A 32 -6.24 -8.88 -0.88
CA VAL A 32 -7.69 -8.92 -1.08
C VAL A 32 -8.02 -8.65 -2.55
N ARG A 33 -7.38 -7.63 -3.14
CA ARG A 33 -7.50 -7.32 -4.57
C ARG A 33 -6.19 -6.78 -5.15
N ASN A 34 -5.88 -7.20 -6.37
CA ASN A 34 -5.06 -6.43 -7.31
C ASN A 34 -6.01 -5.63 -8.21
N ILE A 35 -6.18 -4.34 -7.92
CA ILE A 35 -7.19 -3.47 -8.55
C ILE A 35 -7.02 -3.40 -10.08
N LEU A 36 -5.78 -3.48 -10.57
CA LEU A 36 -5.49 -3.35 -12.00
C LEU A 36 -5.78 -4.61 -12.82
N THR A 37 -5.85 -5.79 -12.18
CA THR A 37 -5.95 -7.08 -12.89
C THR A 37 -7.16 -7.92 -12.51
N ASP A 38 -7.63 -7.78 -11.27
CA ASP A 38 -8.74 -8.55 -10.78
C ASP A 38 -10.05 -8.08 -11.42
N LYS A 39 -10.97 -9.00 -11.57
CA LYS A 39 -12.33 -8.76 -12.06
C LYS A 39 -13.33 -9.25 -11.03
N ASN A 40 -14.51 -8.61 -10.97
CA ASN A 40 -15.63 -9.16 -10.20
C ASN A 40 -16.23 -10.40 -10.90
N GLU A 41 -17.27 -10.98 -10.30
CA GLU A 41 -17.98 -12.16 -10.82
C GLU A 41 -18.62 -11.91 -12.21
N GLU A 42 -18.89 -10.65 -12.54
CA GLU A 42 -19.46 -10.21 -13.83
C GLU A 42 -18.37 -9.89 -14.87
N GLY A 43 -17.08 -10.02 -14.52
CA GLY A 43 -15.95 -9.73 -15.40
C GLY A 43 -15.55 -8.25 -15.50
N LEU A 44 -16.15 -7.37 -14.68
CA LEU A 44 -15.86 -5.94 -14.62
C LEU A 44 -14.55 -5.67 -13.86
N ASN A 45 -13.79 -4.67 -14.33
CA ASN A 45 -12.58 -4.20 -13.64
C ASN A 45 -12.93 -3.35 -12.41
N PHE A 46 -12.01 -3.23 -11.45
CA PHE A 46 -12.17 -2.39 -10.26
C PHE A 46 -11.76 -0.92 -10.44
N PHE A 47 -11.42 -0.54 -11.67
CA PHE A 47 -11.10 0.84 -12.04
C PHE A 47 -11.59 1.12 -13.46
N SER A 48 -11.79 2.39 -13.76
CA SER A 48 -11.94 2.90 -15.12
C SER A 48 -11.17 4.19 -15.32
N ALA A 49 -10.66 4.38 -16.54
CA ALA A 49 -10.16 5.68 -16.97
C ALA A 49 -11.33 6.65 -17.16
N THR A 50 -11.10 7.94 -16.92
CA THR A 50 -12.14 8.96 -16.88
C THR A 50 -11.97 10.00 -17.99
N ASN A 51 -13.09 10.41 -18.59
CA ASN A 51 -13.17 11.69 -19.31
C ASN A 51 -13.79 12.71 -18.35
N TYR A 52 -13.01 13.70 -17.92
CA TYR A 52 -13.45 14.67 -16.90
C TYR A 52 -12.77 16.03 -17.10
N ASP A 53 -13.56 17.11 -17.15
CA ASP A 53 -13.03 18.47 -17.24
C ASP A 53 -12.65 19.00 -15.85
N HIS A 54 -11.38 18.79 -15.49
CA HIS A 54 -10.82 19.17 -14.19
C HIS A 54 -10.42 20.65 -14.11
N ARG A 55 -10.55 21.45 -15.17
CA ARG A 55 -10.08 22.85 -15.18
C ARG A 55 -10.82 23.77 -14.20
N LYS A 56 -11.89 23.28 -13.58
CA LYS A 56 -12.61 23.97 -12.49
C LYS A 56 -11.75 24.19 -11.25
N SER A 57 -10.70 23.40 -11.04
CA SER A 57 -9.80 23.49 -9.88
C SER A 57 -8.51 24.29 -10.16
N GLY A 58 -8.40 24.90 -11.34
CA GLY A 58 -7.32 25.81 -11.73
C GLY A 58 -6.19 25.17 -12.52
N GLU A 59 -6.21 23.85 -12.71
CA GLU A 59 -5.36 23.14 -13.67
C GLU A 59 -5.77 23.45 -15.11
N ILE A 60 -4.91 23.12 -16.06
CA ILE A 60 -5.11 23.41 -17.49
C ILE A 60 -5.30 22.14 -18.34
N ASN A 61 -5.53 20.99 -17.69
CA ASN A 61 -5.78 19.72 -18.35
C ASN A 61 -7.26 19.29 -18.29
N VAL A 62 -7.68 18.56 -19.32
CA VAL A 62 -8.89 17.73 -19.31
C VAL A 62 -8.44 16.27 -19.29
N TYR A 63 -9.04 15.46 -18.43
CA TYR A 63 -8.77 14.03 -18.44
C TYR A 63 -9.41 13.37 -19.64
N ASP A 64 -8.63 12.52 -20.32
CA ASP A 64 -9.02 11.79 -21.51
C ASP A 64 -8.63 10.32 -21.35
N THR A 65 -9.61 9.44 -21.46
CA THR A 65 -9.45 7.99 -21.32
C THR A 65 -8.42 7.39 -22.28
N THR A 66 -8.21 7.98 -23.45
CA THR A 66 -7.22 7.52 -24.43
C THR A 66 -5.77 7.72 -23.96
N LEU A 67 -5.55 8.54 -22.92
CA LEU A 67 -4.24 8.78 -22.34
C LEU A 67 -3.92 7.87 -21.15
N VAL A 68 -4.79 6.90 -20.86
CA VAL A 68 -4.50 5.77 -19.99
C VAL A 68 -4.30 4.52 -20.87
N THR A 69 -3.05 4.11 -21.03
CA THR A 69 -2.69 2.98 -21.90
C THR A 69 -2.02 1.88 -21.11
N SER A 70 -2.12 0.63 -21.58
CA SER A 70 -1.32 -0.45 -21.01
C SER A 70 0.18 -0.14 -21.12
N TYR A 71 0.92 -0.50 -20.09
CA TYR A 71 2.37 -0.41 -20.03
C TYR A 71 2.93 -1.78 -19.62
N CYS A 72 4.11 -2.11 -20.11
CA CYS A 72 4.83 -3.31 -19.69
C CYS A 72 6.30 -2.93 -19.49
N ASP A 73 6.78 -3.03 -18.25
CA ASP A 73 8.21 -2.97 -17.96
C ASP A 73 8.88 -4.35 -18.11
N LYS A 74 10.18 -4.41 -17.82
CA LYS A 74 10.98 -5.65 -17.83
C LYS A 74 10.64 -6.62 -16.69
N THR A 75 9.69 -6.29 -15.81
CA THR A 75 9.32 -7.12 -14.64
C THR A 75 8.05 -7.94 -14.85
N ASN A 76 7.36 -7.80 -16.00
CA ASN A 76 6.23 -8.64 -16.41
C ASN A 76 5.04 -8.72 -15.43
N GLU A 77 4.85 -7.76 -14.53
CA GLU A 77 3.58 -7.69 -13.78
C GLU A 77 2.46 -7.33 -14.77
N PRO A 78 1.38 -8.14 -14.89
CA PRO A 78 0.28 -7.85 -15.79
C PRO A 78 -0.51 -6.62 -15.34
N GLY A 79 -1.11 -5.90 -16.29
CA GLY A 79 -2.07 -4.83 -15.99
C GLY A 79 -1.49 -3.46 -15.63
N GLN A 80 -0.20 -3.21 -15.82
CA GLN A 80 0.39 -1.89 -15.57
C GLN A 80 -0.17 -0.83 -16.53
N LEU A 81 -0.18 0.42 -16.07
CA LEU A 81 -0.74 1.55 -16.81
C LEU A 81 0.30 2.65 -17.00
N LYS A 82 0.20 3.34 -18.13
CA LYS A 82 0.85 4.62 -18.40
C LYS A 82 -0.23 5.69 -18.46
N LEU A 83 -0.11 6.71 -17.60
CA LEU A 83 -0.92 7.91 -17.61
C LEU A 83 -0.10 8.99 -18.32
N SER A 84 -0.52 9.36 -19.53
CA SER A 84 0.16 10.35 -20.35
C SER A 84 -0.45 11.73 -20.16
N ALA A 85 0.35 12.78 -20.36
CA ALA A 85 -0.11 14.14 -20.52
C ALA A 85 0.43 14.68 -21.84
N ILE A 86 -0.43 15.26 -22.68
CA ILE A 86 -0.10 15.76 -24.02
C ILE A 86 -0.55 17.20 -24.16
N LYS A 87 0.36 18.05 -24.64
CA LYS A 87 0.09 19.46 -24.93
C LYS A 87 -0.76 19.58 -26.17
N VAL A 88 -1.93 20.20 -26.05
CA VAL A 88 -2.75 20.60 -27.20
C VAL A 88 -2.37 21.99 -27.66
N ASN A 89 -2.25 22.94 -26.71
CA ASN A 89 -1.72 24.29 -26.94
C ASN A 89 -1.11 24.85 -25.65
N SER A 90 -0.75 26.14 -25.61
CA SER A 90 -0.07 26.74 -24.45
C SER A 90 -0.89 26.71 -23.16
N ASN A 91 -2.22 26.70 -23.25
CA ASN A 91 -3.14 26.81 -22.12
C ASN A 91 -4.05 25.58 -21.97
N TYR A 92 -3.76 24.51 -22.70
CA TYR A 92 -4.61 23.34 -22.73
C TYR A 92 -3.83 22.05 -22.93
N TRP A 93 -4.07 21.11 -22.04
CA TRP A 93 -3.49 19.77 -22.02
C TRP A 93 -4.60 18.72 -21.97
N LEU A 94 -4.30 17.55 -22.52
CA LEU A 94 -5.02 16.33 -22.20
C LEU A 94 -4.17 15.52 -21.24
N SER A 95 -4.77 14.80 -20.30
CA SER A 95 -4.02 13.86 -19.47
C SER A 95 -4.80 12.64 -19.01
N GLY A 96 -4.12 11.64 -18.45
CA GLY A 96 -4.73 10.41 -17.95
C GLY A 96 -5.10 10.47 -16.46
N GLU A 97 -6.24 9.86 -16.13
CA GLU A 97 -6.72 9.60 -14.77
C GLU A 97 -7.44 8.26 -14.74
N ILE A 98 -7.33 7.56 -13.61
CA ILE A 98 -8.19 6.42 -13.27
C ILE A 98 -8.88 6.65 -11.94
N MET A 99 -10.07 6.10 -11.80
CA MET A 99 -10.83 6.08 -10.56
C MET A 99 -11.40 4.68 -10.27
N THR A 100 -11.64 4.38 -8.99
CA THR A 100 -12.32 3.15 -8.54
C THR A 100 -13.78 3.37 -8.12
N ARG A 101 -14.35 4.52 -8.49
CA ARG A 101 -15.70 4.97 -8.12
C ARG A 101 -16.80 4.21 -8.86
N ARG A 102 -18.01 4.25 -8.31
CA ARG A 102 -19.28 3.93 -8.99
C ARG A 102 -19.65 4.97 -10.07
N ASN A 103 -20.45 4.55 -11.05
CA ASN A 103 -21.16 5.42 -12.01
C ASN A 103 -20.25 6.35 -12.81
N LEU A 104 -19.06 5.87 -13.19
CA LEU A 104 -18.13 6.65 -14.01
C LEU A 104 -18.64 6.87 -15.45
N ASP A 105 -19.68 6.15 -15.87
CA ASP A 105 -20.34 6.22 -17.17
C ASP A 105 -21.43 7.30 -17.25
N ALA A 106 -21.57 8.17 -16.22
CA ALA A 106 -22.56 9.25 -16.17
C ALA A 106 -21.93 10.62 -15.85
N PRO A 107 -22.47 11.74 -16.42
CA PRO A 107 -21.95 13.08 -16.19
C PRO A 107 -21.79 13.43 -14.69
N PRO A 108 -20.74 14.18 -14.30
CA PRO A 108 -19.77 14.84 -15.16
C PRO A 108 -18.64 13.92 -15.68
N TYR A 109 -18.61 12.67 -15.23
CA TYR A 109 -17.67 11.65 -15.69
C TYR A 109 -18.19 10.96 -16.95
N ASN A 110 -17.30 10.42 -17.76
CA ASN A 110 -17.71 9.64 -18.93
C ASN A 110 -16.65 8.61 -19.29
N ALA A 111 -16.53 7.57 -18.46
CA ALA A 111 -15.72 6.41 -18.73
C ALA A 111 -16.38 5.54 -19.82
N PRO A 112 -15.64 5.12 -20.86
CA PRO A 112 -16.18 4.30 -21.95
C PRO A 112 -16.43 2.84 -21.51
N MET A 113 -15.88 2.43 -20.36
CA MET A 113 -15.97 1.08 -19.83
C MET A 113 -16.60 1.13 -18.43
N SER A 114 -17.62 0.32 -18.21
CA SER A 114 -18.17 0.10 -16.87
C SER A 114 -17.13 -0.60 -15.99
N SER A 115 -17.04 -0.15 -14.74
CA SER A 115 -16.22 -0.75 -13.70
C SER A 115 -17.10 -1.09 -12.50
N THR A 116 -16.66 -2.08 -11.72
CA THR A 116 -17.15 -2.26 -10.36
C THR A 116 -16.41 -1.32 -9.42
N VAL A 117 -17.02 -1.01 -8.28
CA VAL A 117 -16.44 -0.13 -7.26
C VAL A 117 -15.36 -0.87 -6.49
N TRP A 118 -14.29 -0.16 -6.16
CA TRP A 118 -13.44 -0.46 -5.01
C TRP A 118 -13.35 0.76 -4.11
N ASP A 119 -13.50 0.56 -2.82
CA ASP A 119 -13.38 1.61 -1.80
C ASP A 119 -12.95 1.02 -0.44
N THR A 120 -12.63 1.90 0.52
CA THR A 120 -12.12 1.51 1.84
C THR A 120 -13.12 0.76 2.73
N SER A 121 -14.43 0.81 2.45
CA SER A 121 -15.44 0.09 3.25
C SER A 121 -15.37 -1.44 3.07
N THR A 122 -14.67 -1.90 2.03
CA THR A 122 -14.42 -3.32 1.78
C THR A 122 -13.61 -3.99 2.90
N LEU A 123 -12.92 -3.21 3.75
CA LEU A 123 -12.06 -3.70 4.82
C LEU A 123 -12.20 -2.86 6.10
N SER A 124 -12.39 -3.53 7.24
CA SER A 124 -12.40 -2.87 8.56
C SER A 124 -11.02 -2.42 9.03
N HIS A 125 -9.98 -3.16 8.61
CA HIS A 125 -8.56 -2.86 8.78
C HIS A 125 -7.87 -3.19 7.46
N GLY A 126 -7.56 -2.15 6.70
CA GLY A 126 -7.07 -2.26 5.33
C GLY A 126 -5.76 -1.53 5.12
N TYR A 127 -5.03 -1.97 4.09
CA TYR A 127 -3.87 -1.30 3.55
C TYR A 127 -3.99 -1.21 2.03
N LEU A 128 -3.88 0.00 1.49
CA LEU A 128 -3.78 0.29 0.06
C LEU A 128 -2.32 0.55 -0.28
N GLU A 129 -1.82 -0.09 -1.33
CA GLU A 129 -0.49 0.10 -1.89
C GLU A 129 -0.61 0.49 -3.36
N VAL A 130 -0.04 1.63 -3.74
CA VAL A 130 0.16 2.03 -5.14
C VAL A 130 1.65 2.02 -5.43
N THR A 131 2.07 1.25 -6.43
CA THR A 131 3.45 1.25 -6.92
C THR A 131 3.52 1.97 -8.25
N ALA A 132 4.27 3.05 -8.35
CA ALA A 132 4.32 3.93 -9.53
C ALA A 132 5.68 4.65 -9.68
N LYS A 133 5.95 5.16 -10.88
CA LYS A 133 7.00 6.13 -11.18
C LYS A 133 6.33 7.47 -11.42
N LEU A 134 6.78 8.50 -10.70
CA LEU A 134 6.29 9.86 -10.93
C LEU A 134 6.65 10.34 -12.34
N PRO A 135 5.93 11.35 -12.85
CA PRO A 135 5.99 11.68 -14.25
C PRO A 135 7.34 12.26 -14.66
N LYS A 136 7.75 11.90 -15.87
CA LYS A 136 8.91 12.45 -16.55
C LYS A 136 8.47 13.07 -17.87
N CYS A 137 9.10 14.16 -18.29
CA CYS A 137 8.93 14.64 -19.65
C CYS A 137 9.39 13.57 -20.66
N GLU A 138 8.60 13.38 -21.71
CA GLU A 138 8.91 12.44 -22.79
C GLU A 138 9.34 13.15 -24.07
N THR A 139 8.68 14.25 -24.44
CA THR A 139 8.98 15.00 -25.66
C THR A 139 8.95 16.52 -25.45
N SER A 140 9.81 17.24 -26.18
CA SER A 140 9.83 18.70 -26.24
C SER A 140 10.18 19.21 -27.64
N ASP A 141 9.78 20.45 -27.99
CA ASP A 141 10.10 21.02 -29.31
C ASP A 141 11.57 21.44 -29.49
N ASP A 142 12.33 21.50 -28.40
CA ASP A 142 13.77 21.76 -28.40
C ASP A 142 14.62 20.48 -28.23
N GLY A 143 13.99 19.31 -28.11
CA GLY A 143 14.65 18.02 -27.92
C GLY A 143 15.22 17.75 -26.52
N SER A 144 15.03 18.67 -25.55
CA SER A 144 15.58 18.56 -24.20
C SER A 144 15.09 17.33 -23.43
N CYS A 145 13.85 16.89 -23.62
CA CYS A 145 13.30 15.74 -22.88
C CYS A 145 13.86 14.39 -23.36
N GLU A 146 14.17 14.31 -24.64
CA GLU A 146 14.65 13.13 -25.35
C GLU A 146 16.12 12.84 -25.01
N THR A 147 16.90 13.87 -24.67
CA THR A 147 18.35 13.78 -24.38
C THR A 147 18.71 13.06 -23.07
N LYS A 148 17.74 12.42 -22.38
CA LYS A 148 17.87 11.76 -21.06
C LYS A 148 18.32 12.67 -19.91
N THR A 149 18.62 13.94 -20.15
CA THR A 149 19.02 14.89 -19.10
C THR A 149 17.85 15.37 -18.25
N ASN A 150 16.60 15.29 -18.77
CA ASN A 150 15.34 15.80 -18.17
C ASN A 150 15.57 16.94 -17.19
N PRO A 151 15.98 18.12 -17.71
CA PRO A 151 16.40 19.23 -16.88
C PRO A 151 15.30 19.62 -15.88
N THR A 152 15.67 20.09 -14.70
CA THR A 152 14.73 20.29 -13.58
C THR A 152 13.58 21.24 -13.91
N ASN A 153 13.79 22.20 -14.82
CA ASN A 153 12.76 23.10 -15.31
C ASN A 153 11.68 22.44 -16.19
N TYR A 154 11.88 21.20 -16.65
CA TYR A 154 10.86 20.41 -17.35
C TYR A 154 9.90 19.67 -16.42
N ASN A 155 10.21 19.63 -15.12
CA ASN A 155 9.31 19.08 -14.11
C ASN A 155 8.21 20.10 -13.71
N SER A 156 8.43 21.39 -13.97
CA SER A 156 7.48 22.47 -13.63
C SER A 156 6.11 22.19 -14.23
N GLY A 157 5.06 22.47 -13.46
CA GLY A 157 3.67 22.33 -13.87
C GLY A 157 3.14 20.89 -13.93
N LEU A 158 3.97 19.86 -13.72
CA LEU A 158 3.47 18.49 -13.55
C LEU A 158 2.91 18.32 -12.14
N TRP A 159 1.74 17.70 -12.02
CA TRP A 159 1.06 17.47 -10.75
C TRP A 159 0.46 16.05 -10.68
N PRO A 160 1.28 15.01 -10.46
CA PRO A 160 0.77 13.68 -10.15
C PRO A 160 0.13 13.63 -8.76
N ALA A 161 -0.93 12.85 -8.62
CA ALA A 161 -1.53 12.56 -7.32
C ALA A 161 -2.01 11.11 -7.20
N ILE A 162 -1.96 10.60 -5.96
CA ILE A 162 -2.57 9.36 -5.48
C ILE A 162 -3.35 9.77 -4.23
N TRP A 163 -4.67 9.74 -4.33
CA TRP A 163 -5.54 10.37 -3.35
C TRP A 163 -6.89 9.67 -3.29
N LEU A 164 -7.64 9.96 -2.23
CA LEU A 164 -8.91 9.32 -1.97
C LEU A 164 -10.01 10.36 -1.73
N LEU A 165 -11.18 10.12 -2.33
CA LEU A 165 -12.41 10.86 -2.05
C LEU A 165 -13.50 9.94 -1.51
N PRO A 166 -14.40 10.44 -0.64
CA PRO A 166 -15.53 9.68 -0.13
C PRO A 166 -16.53 9.39 -1.25
N THR A 167 -17.28 8.29 -1.13
CA THR A 167 -18.33 7.92 -2.10
C THR A 167 -19.41 9.01 -2.24
N ASP A 168 -19.71 9.72 -1.14
CA ASP A 168 -20.46 10.98 -1.18
C ASP A 168 -19.48 12.17 -1.20
N ASP A 169 -19.18 12.65 -2.40
CA ASP A 169 -18.29 13.78 -2.67
C ASP A 169 -19.03 15.08 -3.02
N SER A 170 -20.35 15.09 -2.84
CA SER A 170 -21.23 16.19 -3.28
C SER A 170 -21.03 17.52 -2.54
N GLN A 171 -20.40 17.49 -1.36
CA GLN A 171 -20.22 18.63 -0.46
C GLN A 171 -18.76 18.81 -0.02
N TRP A 172 -17.80 18.70 -0.94
CA TRP A 172 -16.38 18.86 -0.61
C TRP A 172 -16.07 20.24 0.04
N PRO A 173 -15.27 20.29 1.14
CA PRO A 173 -14.48 19.21 1.75
C PRO A 173 -15.19 18.48 2.90
N ASN A 174 -16.50 18.64 3.09
CA ASN A 174 -17.19 18.16 4.30
C ASN A 174 -17.04 16.65 4.53
N ASN A 175 -17.02 15.82 3.50
CA ASN A 175 -16.93 14.37 3.68
C ASN A 175 -15.49 13.85 3.65
N GLY A 176 -14.50 14.75 3.55
CA GLY A 176 -13.09 14.44 3.58
C GLY A 176 -12.43 14.32 2.21
N GLU A 177 -11.10 14.40 2.22
CA GLU A 177 -10.16 14.03 1.16
C GLU A 177 -8.89 13.55 1.83
N ILE A 178 -8.24 12.53 1.25
CA ILE A 178 -7.00 11.97 1.77
C ILE A 178 -5.98 11.91 0.65
N ASP A 179 -5.00 12.81 0.68
CA ASP A 179 -3.90 12.81 -0.27
C ASP A 179 -2.78 11.94 0.27
N ILE A 180 -2.68 10.73 -0.26
CA ILE A 180 -1.61 9.79 0.10
C ILE A 180 -0.28 10.31 -0.46
N MET A 181 -0.32 10.84 -1.69
CA MET A 181 0.81 11.48 -2.34
C MET A 181 0.34 12.52 -3.34
N GLU A 182 0.88 13.72 -3.22
CA GLU A 182 0.96 14.68 -4.31
C GLU A 182 2.41 15.08 -4.54
N ALA A 183 2.73 15.53 -5.75
CA ALA A 183 3.96 16.24 -6.01
C ALA A 183 3.72 17.35 -7.02
N TYR A 184 4.27 18.52 -6.77
CA TYR A 184 4.13 19.71 -7.62
C TYR A 184 5.47 20.46 -7.70
N PRO A 185 6.50 19.84 -8.29
CA PRO A 185 7.85 20.41 -8.32
C PRO A 185 7.90 21.73 -9.11
N LYS A 186 8.60 22.73 -8.57
CA LYS A 186 8.83 24.03 -9.23
C LYS A 186 10.30 24.19 -9.57
N ASN A 187 10.69 23.80 -10.78
CA ASN A 187 12.10 23.84 -11.21
C ASN A 187 13.06 23.07 -10.28
N THR A 188 12.58 21.98 -9.66
CA THR A 188 13.37 21.13 -8.75
C THR A 188 13.63 19.75 -9.35
N ASP A 189 14.44 18.95 -8.66
CA ASP A 189 14.80 17.59 -9.06
C ASP A 189 13.64 16.58 -9.08
N PHE A 190 12.39 16.99 -8.78
CA PHE A 190 11.25 16.07 -8.67
C PHE A 190 11.49 14.95 -7.66
N ASN A 191 12.08 15.32 -6.52
CA ASN A 191 12.38 14.43 -5.41
C ASN A 191 11.56 14.77 -4.14
N VAL A 192 10.53 15.61 -4.27
CA VAL A 192 9.67 16.03 -3.14
C VAL A 192 8.24 15.59 -3.41
N SER A 193 7.61 15.01 -2.40
CA SER A 193 6.19 14.68 -2.37
C SER A 193 5.56 15.14 -1.05
N THR A 194 4.24 15.27 -1.04
CA THR A 194 3.45 15.72 0.11
C THR A 194 2.29 14.78 0.37
N ALA A 195 1.79 14.79 1.61
CA ALA A 195 0.52 14.20 1.98
C ALA A 195 -0.28 15.21 2.80
N ALA A 196 -1.59 15.23 2.60
CA ALA A 196 -2.51 16.16 3.24
C ALA A 196 -3.88 15.51 3.48
N LEU A 197 -4.69 16.17 4.28
CA LEU A 197 -6.09 15.83 4.50
C LEU A 197 -6.91 17.09 4.28
N HIS A 198 -8.02 16.99 3.55
CA HIS A 198 -8.97 18.08 3.40
C HIS A 198 -10.26 17.73 4.12
N PHE A 199 -10.74 18.63 4.96
CA PHE A 199 -11.96 18.48 5.75
C PHE A 199 -12.37 19.85 6.24
N ASN A 200 -13.65 20.09 6.56
CA ASN A 200 -14.02 21.35 7.19
C ASN A 200 -13.29 21.47 8.54
N GLY A 201 -12.58 22.58 8.74
CA GLY A 201 -11.49 22.72 9.70
C GLY A 201 -11.47 24.10 10.35
N ASN A 202 -10.85 24.22 11.53
CA ASN A 202 -10.34 25.52 11.98
C ASN A 202 -8.98 25.30 12.65
N ASP A 203 -7.94 25.20 11.82
CA ASP A 203 -6.57 24.96 12.26
C ASP A 203 -5.61 26.01 11.67
N PRO A 204 -4.71 26.60 12.48
CA PRO A 204 -3.69 27.53 11.98
C PRO A 204 -2.79 26.94 10.89
N SER A 205 -2.54 25.62 10.90
CA SER A 205 -1.78 24.92 9.85
C SER A 205 -2.49 24.93 8.50
N CYS A 206 -3.82 25.07 8.49
CA CYS A 206 -4.66 25.23 7.31
C CYS A 206 -4.90 26.70 6.95
N THR A 207 -3.94 27.59 7.26
CA THR A 207 -4.08 29.06 7.11
C THR A 207 -5.26 29.68 7.88
N GLY A 208 -5.72 29.03 8.95
CA GLY A 208 -6.84 29.50 9.79
C GLY A 208 -8.23 29.37 9.15
N GLY A 209 -8.37 28.58 8.08
CA GLY A 209 -9.62 28.32 7.35
C GLY A 209 -10.14 26.88 7.47
N ASP A 210 -11.10 26.55 6.60
CA ASP A 210 -11.89 25.30 6.51
C ASP A 210 -11.12 24.07 6.01
N CYS A 211 -9.80 23.96 6.29
CA CYS A 211 -8.84 22.97 5.77
C CYS A 211 -9.10 22.51 4.31
N LYS A 212 -9.67 23.41 3.50
CA LYS A 212 -10.09 23.17 2.12
C LYS A 212 -8.96 23.44 1.14
N GLY A 213 -8.26 24.56 1.33
CA GLY A 213 -7.20 25.03 0.44
C GLY A 213 -5.92 24.18 0.53
N PRO A 214 -4.87 24.59 1.27
CA PRO A 214 -3.64 23.80 1.38
C PRO A 214 -3.77 22.50 2.19
N GLY A 215 -4.98 22.18 2.68
CA GLY A 215 -5.25 21.04 3.53
C GLY A 215 -4.58 21.11 4.90
N TYR A 216 -4.84 20.10 5.72
CA TYR A 216 -4.07 19.78 6.91
C TYR A 216 -2.83 18.98 6.48
N ARG A 217 -1.68 19.64 6.42
CA ARG A 217 -0.43 19.06 5.90
C ARG A 217 0.13 18.01 6.86
N LEU A 218 0.27 16.77 6.38
CA LEU A 218 0.80 15.65 7.17
C LEU A 218 2.32 15.54 7.07
N VAL A 219 2.86 15.62 5.85
CA VAL A 219 4.31 15.50 5.62
C VAL A 219 4.74 16.20 4.34
N THR A 220 6.00 16.63 4.34
CA THR A 220 6.78 16.91 3.11
C THR A 220 7.94 15.94 3.10
N LYS A 221 7.97 15.03 2.13
CA LYS A 221 9.05 14.05 2.03
C LYS A 221 9.95 14.40 0.85
N THR A 222 11.21 14.67 1.17
CA THR A 222 12.30 14.75 0.20
C THR A 222 12.98 13.38 0.10
N ASP A 223 13.31 12.96 -1.11
CA ASP A 223 14.09 11.76 -1.40
C ASP A 223 15.48 12.11 -1.94
N SER A 224 16.43 11.19 -1.77
CA SER A 224 17.78 11.34 -2.31
C SER A 224 17.81 11.18 -3.82
N GLU A 225 16.85 10.45 -4.38
CA GLU A 225 16.71 10.26 -5.82
C GLU A 225 15.46 10.97 -6.38
N ARG A 226 15.43 11.14 -7.70
CA ARG A 226 14.27 11.67 -8.39
C ARG A 226 13.19 10.61 -8.46
N LEU A 227 11.96 10.95 -8.09
CA LEU A 227 10.83 10.02 -7.95
C LEU A 227 10.34 9.42 -9.28
N TYR A 228 10.85 9.93 -10.41
CA TYR A 228 10.58 9.38 -11.75
C TYR A 228 11.62 8.33 -12.20
N ASN A 229 12.72 8.14 -11.47
CA ASN A 229 13.77 7.18 -11.86
C ASN A 229 13.35 5.74 -11.56
N ASN A 230 12.81 5.51 -10.37
CA ASN A 230 12.49 4.19 -9.82
C ASN A 230 11.01 4.08 -9.45
N PHE A 231 10.51 2.84 -9.46
CA PHE A 231 9.18 2.59 -8.90
C PHE A 231 9.26 2.74 -7.39
N HIS A 232 8.35 3.51 -6.83
CA HIS A 232 8.19 3.69 -5.40
C HIS A 232 6.81 3.20 -4.96
N LYS A 233 6.71 2.81 -3.69
CA LYS A 233 5.48 2.35 -3.07
C LYS A 233 4.90 3.45 -2.19
N TRP A 234 3.69 3.89 -2.50
CA TRP A 234 2.90 4.77 -1.63
C TRP A 234 1.82 3.94 -0.95
N GLY A 235 1.84 3.94 0.37
CA GLY A 235 0.99 3.09 1.19
C GLY A 235 0.08 3.90 2.12
N PHE A 236 -1.14 3.42 2.29
CA PHE A 236 -2.13 3.98 3.20
C PHE A 236 -2.82 2.88 4.00
N GLU A 237 -2.65 2.90 5.31
CA GLU A 237 -3.33 2.01 6.24
C GLU A 237 -4.47 2.73 6.94
N TRP A 238 -5.62 2.07 7.07
CA TRP A 238 -6.74 2.52 7.88
C TRP A 238 -7.28 1.39 8.76
N GLU A 239 -7.63 1.71 10.00
CA GLU A 239 -8.38 0.82 10.89
C GLU A 239 -9.35 1.62 11.75
N LYS A 240 -10.48 1.02 12.12
CA LYS A 240 -11.40 1.64 13.08
C LYS A 240 -10.70 1.81 14.43
N ASP A 241 -10.74 2.99 15.03
CA ASP A 241 -10.16 3.21 16.36
C ASP A 241 -11.08 2.59 17.43
N PRO A 242 -10.66 1.53 18.14
CA PRO A 242 -11.50 0.89 19.15
C PRO A 242 -11.77 1.80 20.36
N GLN A 243 -11.02 2.89 20.52
CA GLN A 243 -11.20 3.87 21.58
C GLN A 243 -11.96 5.12 21.10
N SER A 244 -12.37 5.19 19.84
CA SER A 244 -13.11 6.35 19.34
C SER A 244 -14.53 6.40 19.90
N THR A 245 -14.95 7.61 20.29
CA THR A 245 -16.35 7.91 20.64
C THR A 245 -17.15 8.48 19.48
N LYS A 246 -16.52 8.70 18.32
CA LYS A 246 -17.09 9.34 17.12
C LYS A 246 -17.00 8.45 15.85
N ASN A 247 -16.82 7.14 16.04
CA ASN A 247 -16.58 6.18 14.95
C ASN A 247 -15.36 6.54 14.07
N GLY A 248 -14.37 7.18 14.65
CA GLY A 248 -13.11 7.56 14.02
C GLY A 248 -12.20 6.38 13.71
N TYR A 249 -11.18 6.68 12.93
CA TYR A 249 -10.20 5.74 12.41
C TYR A 249 -8.79 6.12 12.87
N ILE A 250 -7.90 5.14 12.85
CA ILE A 250 -6.46 5.35 12.88
C ILE A 250 -5.98 5.22 11.43
N ILE A 251 -5.29 6.25 10.94
CA ILE A 251 -4.75 6.30 9.59
C ILE A 251 -3.23 6.48 9.62
N THR A 252 -2.52 5.82 8.71
CA THR A 252 -1.05 5.84 8.65
C THR A 252 -0.57 5.82 7.20
N GLY A 253 0.41 6.67 6.88
CA GLY A 253 1.01 6.74 5.54
C GLY A 253 2.42 6.19 5.48
N TYR A 254 2.73 5.56 4.35
CA TYR A 254 3.98 4.86 4.10
C TYR A 254 4.58 5.25 2.74
N PHE A 255 5.90 5.27 2.69
CA PHE A 255 6.68 5.37 1.46
C PHE A 255 7.78 4.31 1.46
N ASP A 256 7.85 3.48 0.42
CA ASP A 256 8.82 2.38 0.30
C ASP A 256 8.91 1.52 1.57
N ASN A 257 7.74 1.05 2.02
CA ASN A 257 7.54 0.24 3.23
C ASN A 257 7.96 0.91 4.56
N LYS A 258 8.27 2.22 4.55
CA LYS A 258 8.60 2.98 5.76
C LYS A 258 7.47 3.91 6.11
N LYS A 259 7.05 3.90 7.36
CA LYS A 259 6.08 4.87 7.87
C LYS A 259 6.66 6.28 7.75
N ILE A 260 5.91 7.20 7.13
CA ILE A 260 6.31 8.60 6.93
C ILE A 260 5.47 9.59 7.74
N TRP A 261 4.24 9.21 8.09
CA TRP A 261 3.38 9.97 9.00
C TRP A 261 2.40 9.02 9.72
N GLY A 262 1.84 9.48 10.83
CA GLY A 262 0.94 8.69 11.67
C GLY A 262 1.65 7.71 12.63
N PRO A 263 0.91 6.84 13.32
CA PRO A 263 -0.55 6.71 13.28
C PRO A 263 -1.24 7.99 13.73
N LEU A 264 -2.24 8.43 12.98
CA LEU A 264 -3.06 9.60 13.29
C LEU A 264 -4.48 9.15 13.58
N LYS A 265 -5.01 9.53 14.73
CA LYS A 265 -6.42 9.31 15.07
C LYS A 265 -7.24 10.42 14.42
N THR A 266 -8.25 10.07 13.62
CA THR A 266 -9.14 11.09 13.03
C THR A 266 -9.85 11.90 14.12
N ASP A 267 -10.09 11.30 15.28
CA ASP A 267 -10.65 11.95 16.47
C ASP A 267 -9.80 13.11 17.02
N SER A 268 -8.50 13.12 16.74
CA SER A 268 -7.59 14.21 17.16
C SER A 268 -7.47 15.34 16.15
N LEU A 269 -8.18 15.28 15.02
CA LEU A 269 -8.16 16.36 14.03
C LEU A 269 -8.90 17.61 14.54
N PRO A 270 -8.48 18.81 14.09
CA PRO A 270 -9.11 20.09 14.44
C PRO A 270 -10.57 20.17 13.99
N ALA A 271 -11.30 21.23 14.39
CA ALA A 271 -12.78 21.32 14.33
C ALA A 271 -13.40 20.78 13.03
N ASP A 272 -14.45 19.94 13.14
CA ASP A 272 -15.11 19.08 12.12
C ASP A 272 -14.28 17.91 11.53
N GLY A 273 -12.98 17.83 11.83
CA GLY A 273 -12.04 16.79 11.37
C GLY A 273 -12.50 15.34 11.50
N ALA A 274 -12.63 14.82 12.72
CA ALA A 274 -13.08 13.44 12.92
C ALA A 274 -14.40 13.14 12.22
N ASN A 275 -15.34 14.09 12.25
CA ASN A 275 -16.66 13.91 11.66
C ASN A 275 -16.55 13.83 10.13
N ALA A 276 -15.75 14.67 9.49
CA ALA A 276 -15.56 14.63 8.04
C ALA A 276 -14.96 13.30 7.59
N LEU A 277 -13.82 12.91 8.18
CA LEU A 277 -13.18 11.65 7.79
C LEU A 277 -14.04 10.43 8.16
N SER A 278 -14.66 10.44 9.34
CA SER A 278 -15.59 9.40 9.79
C SER A 278 -16.85 9.32 8.93
N ARG A 279 -17.43 10.44 8.47
CA ARG A 279 -18.56 10.45 7.54
C ARG A 279 -18.21 9.74 6.24
N GLY A 280 -17.03 10.04 5.67
CA GLY A 280 -16.54 9.36 4.47
C GLY A 280 -16.30 7.87 4.68
N PHE A 281 -15.63 7.48 5.77
CA PHE A 281 -15.33 6.07 6.04
C PHE A 281 -16.55 5.24 6.42
N ASN A 282 -17.52 5.83 7.12
CA ASN A 282 -18.73 5.16 7.59
C ASN A 282 -19.95 5.45 6.70
N ASN A 283 -19.74 5.93 5.46
CA ASN A 283 -20.87 6.17 4.57
C ASN A 283 -21.57 4.84 4.24
N PRO A 284 -22.91 4.74 4.38
CA PRO A 284 -23.64 3.51 4.05
C PRO A 284 -23.49 3.04 2.60
N GLU A 285 -23.16 3.94 1.67
CA GLU A 285 -23.01 3.65 0.24
C GLU A 285 -21.59 3.21 -0.17
N GLY A 286 -20.63 3.30 0.75
CA GLY A 286 -19.24 2.91 0.54
C GLY A 286 -18.27 3.67 1.45
N GLY A 287 -16.98 3.54 1.19
CA GLY A 287 -15.94 4.30 1.88
C GLY A 287 -15.35 5.37 0.97
N TYR A 288 -14.03 5.50 1.06
CA TYR A 288 -13.23 6.31 0.17
C TYR A 288 -12.80 5.49 -1.06
N TYR A 289 -13.04 6.02 -2.26
CA TYR A 289 -12.54 5.46 -3.51
C TYR A 289 -11.19 6.10 -3.89
N LEU A 290 -10.41 5.38 -4.69
CA LEU A 290 -9.08 5.82 -5.13
C LEU A 290 -9.16 6.61 -6.44
N ILE A 291 -8.32 7.64 -6.51
CA ILE A 291 -8.01 8.41 -7.71
C ILE A 291 -6.49 8.37 -7.91
N VAL A 292 -6.06 8.09 -9.15
CA VAL A 292 -4.67 8.24 -9.58
C VAL A 292 -4.65 9.02 -10.88
N ASN A 293 -3.99 10.17 -10.87
CA ASN A 293 -4.01 11.09 -12.01
C ASN A 293 -2.66 11.76 -12.24
N LEU A 294 -2.50 12.29 -13.45
CA LEU A 294 -1.45 13.22 -13.83
C LEU A 294 -2.08 14.54 -14.26
N ALA A 295 -2.19 15.51 -13.35
CA ALA A 295 -2.61 16.86 -13.70
C ALA A 295 -1.46 17.69 -14.28
N VAL A 296 -1.81 18.76 -14.99
CA VAL A 296 -0.87 19.75 -15.54
C VAL A 296 -1.36 21.16 -15.25
N GLY A 297 -0.49 21.99 -14.71
CA GLY A 297 -0.81 23.36 -14.29
C GLY A 297 -1.38 23.41 -12.88
N GLY A 298 -2.07 24.51 -12.56
CA GLY A 298 -2.69 24.70 -11.25
C GLY A 298 -1.94 25.66 -10.34
N PRO A 299 -2.60 26.14 -9.27
CA PRO A 299 -2.00 27.09 -8.32
C PRO A 299 -0.78 26.51 -7.60
N TYR A 300 -0.76 25.20 -7.37
CA TYR A 300 0.33 24.51 -6.71
C TYR A 300 1.49 24.20 -7.64
N ALA A 301 1.27 23.56 -8.80
CA ALA A 301 2.34 23.19 -9.71
C ALA A 301 2.86 24.35 -10.59
N GLY A 302 2.08 25.42 -10.75
CA GLY A 302 2.44 26.55 -11.60
C GLY A 302 2.40 26.19 -13.10
N ALA A 303 2.95 27.06 -13.94
CA ALA A 303 2.94 26.84 -15.38
C ALA A 303 3.89 25.69 -15.79
N PRO A 304 3.49 24.84 -16.74
CA PRO A 304 4.41 23.88 -17.34
C PRO A 304 5.48 24.58 -18.17
N ASN A 305 6.61 23.90 -18.38
CA ASN A 305 7.64 24.39 -19.29
C ASN A 305 7.04 24.63 -20.70
N PRO A 306 7.31 25.77 -21.36
CA PRO A 306 6.72 26.09 -22.67
C PRO A 306 7.14 25.14 -23.79
N HIS A 307 8.33 24.53 -23.70
CA HIS A 307 8.87 23.61 -24.69
C HIS A 307 8.35 22.18 -24.52
N MET A 308 7.92 21.79 -23.31
CA MET A 308 7.38 20.46 -23.03
C MET A 308 6.15 20.18 -23.89
N LYS A 309 6.12 19.02 -24.55
CA LYS A 309 4.99 18.55 -25.37
C LYS A 309 4.28 17.35 -24.76
N SER A 310 5.01 16.46 -24.08
CA SER A 310 4.39 15.37 -23.35
C SER A 310 5.17 14.96 -22.11
N ALA A 311 4.46 14.37 -21.16
CA ALA A 311 5.02 13.72 -19.99
C ALA A 311 4.20 12.46 -19.65
N SER A 312 4.75 11.57 -18.84
CA SER A 312 3.99 10.40 -18.41
C SER A 312 4.37 9.87 -17.04
N MET A 313 3.37 9.45 -16.27
CA MET A 313 3.47 8.68 -15.04
C MET A 313 3.20 7.20 -15.34
N LEU A 314 3.87 6.29 -14.63
CA LEU A 314 3.70 4.84 -14.82
C LEU A 314 3.18 4.22 -13.52
N VAL A 315 2.10 3.45 -13.57
CA VAL A 315 1.53 2.74 -12.44
C VAL A 315 1.75 1.25 -12.65
N GLN A 316 2.60 0.63 -11.82
CA GLN A 316 2.94 -0.78 -11.91
C GLN A 316 1.88 -1.67 -11.28
N SER A 317 1.39 -1.31 -10.09
CA SER A 317 0.36 -2.08 -9.40
C SER A 317 -0.43 -1.23 -8.41
N ILE A 318 -1.67 -1.66 -8.16
CA ILE A 318 -2.52 -1.12 -7.10
C ILE A 318 -3.11 -2.31 -6.35
N LYS A 319 -2.73 -2.48 -5.08
CA LYS A 319 -3.10 -3.64 -4.28
C LYS A 319 -3.76 -3.22 -2.97
N SER A 320 -4.82 -3.93 -2.60
CA SER A 320 -5.46 -3.78 -1.30
C SER A 320 -5.28 -5.05 -0.48
N TYR A 321 -4.95 -4.88 0.79
CA TYR A 321 -4.66 -5.97 1.72
C TYR A 321 -5.53 -5.83 2.96
N LYS A 322 -6.07 -6.97 3.42
CA LYS A 322 -6.63 -7.09 4.76
C LYS A 322 -5.46 -7.19 5.73
N VAL A 323 -5.41 -6.29 6.70
CA VAL A 323 -4.39 -6.29 7.75
C VAL A 323 -4.92 -7.03 8.97
N ILE A 324 -4.04 -7.79 9.60
CA ILE A 324 -4.32 -8.58 10.80
C ILE A 324 -3.25 -8.23 11.83
N ASN A 325 -3.69 -7.80 13.01
CA ASN A 325 -2.83 -7.63 14.18
C ASN A 325 -2.75 -8.99 14.91
N PRO A 326 -1.63 -9.73 14.83
CA PRO A 326 -1.49 -10.99 15.53
C PRO A 326 -1.53 -10.76 17.05
N THR A 327 -2.25 -11.61 17.78
CA THR A 327 -2.40 -11.48 19.24
C THR A 327 -1.64 -12.54 20.04
N ALA A 328 -1.20 -13.62 19.38
CA ALA A 328 -0.58 -14.78 20.01
C ALA A 328 0.90 -14.90 19.63
N CYS A 329 1.76 -15.20 20.62
CA CYS A 329 3.12 -15.64 20.37
C CYS A 329 3.07 -17.12 19.99
N LYS A 330 3.49 -17.46 18.77
CA LYS A 330 3.43 -18.83 18.27
C LYS A 330 4.76 -19.54 18.47
N ALA A 331 4.70 -20.83 18.72
CA ALA A 331 5.88 -21.66 18.98
C ALA A 331 6.57 -22.07 17.67
N PRO A 332 7.87 -22.43 17.70
CA PRO A 332 8.57 -22.92 16.52
C PRO A 332 7.93 -24.19 15.96
N ILE A 333 7.94 -24.33 14.64
CA ILE A 333 7.33 -25.45 13.92
C ILE A 333 8.39 -26.30 13.20
N ASN A 334 8.01 -27.48 12.73
CA ASN A 334 8.86 -28.37 11.91
C ASN A 334 10.24 -28.63 12.53
N ILE A 335 10.26 -29.00 13.81
CA ILE A 335 11.50 -29.26 14.55
C ILE A 335 12.12 -30.58 14.05
N LEU A 336 13.35 -30.49 13.57
CA LEU A 336 14.19 -31.59 13.10
C LEU A 336 15.42 -31.74 14.01
N SER A 337 15.93 -32.97 14.10
CA SER A 337 17.14 -33.26 14.87
C SER A 337 18.13 -34.13 14.08
N SER A 338 19.41 -33.92 14.35
CA SER A 338 20.52 -34.79 13.93
C SER A 338 21.51 -34.96 15.06
N TYR A 339 22.29 -36.04 15.06
CA TYR A 339 23.31 -36.29 16.08
C TYR A 339 24.63 -36.75 15.46
N THR A 340 25.73 -36.53 16.17
CA THR A 340 27.07 -36.98 15.75
C THR A 340 27.27 -38.47 16.02
N GLN A 341 28.12 -39.14 15.23
CA GLN A 341 28.37 -40.58 15.36
C GLN A 341 28.95 -40.96 16.74
N ASP A 342 29.73 -40.07 17.36
CA ASP A 342 30.25 -40.22 18.72
C ASP A 342 29.20 -39.97 19.81
N LYS A 343 27.98 -39.59 19.42
CA LYS A 343 26.81 -39.33 20.28
C LYS A 343 27.04 -38.20 21.29
N LYS A 344 28.04 -37.34 21.04
CA LYS A 344 28.38 -36.20 21.92
C LYS A 344 27.66 -34.92 21.56
N SER A 345 26.94 -34.89 20.43
CA SER A 345 26.20 -33.71 20.03
C SER A 345 24.87 -34.03 19.38
N ILE A 346 23.88 -33.18 19.65
CA ILE A 346 22.59 -33.12 18.96
C ILE A 346 22.43 -31.71 18.40
N THR A 347 22.09 -31.61 17.12
CA THR A 347 21.68 -30.35 16.49
C THR A 347 20.19 -30.37 16.26
N LEU A 348 19.49 -29.34 16.75
CA LEU A 348 18.10 -29.04 16.45
C LEU A 348 18.03 -27.96 15.37
N LYS A 349 17.06 -28.11 14.47
CA LYS A 349 16.68 -27.10 13.47
C LYS A 349 15.15 -26.96 13.49
N TRP A 350 14.64 -25.77 13.28
CA TRP A 350 13.20 -25.52 13.25
C TRP A 350 12.87 -24.39 12.27
N GLU A 351 11.59 -24.16 12.06
CA GLU A 351 11.08 -23.10 11.22
C GLU A 351 10.33 -22.05 12.04
N LYS A 352 10.37 -20.81 11.55
CA LYS A 352 9.63 -19.69 12.13
C LYS A 352 8.13 -19.90 11.87
N PRO A 353 7.25 -19.82 12.89
CA PRO A 353 5.82 -19.92 12.68
C PRO A 353 5.28 -18.68 11.95
N GLU A 354 4.37 -18.90 11.01
CA GLU A 354 3.57 -17.83 10.42
C GLU A 354 2.36 -17.50 11.31
N GLY A 355 1.84 -16.28 11.23
CA GLY A 355 0.60 -15.95 11.93
C GLY A 355 0.76 -15.44 13.37
N GLY A 356 1.98 -15.29 13.86
CA GLY A 356 2.28 -14.96 15.24
C GLY A 356 2.79 -13.54 15.43
N LEU A 357 2.84 -13.12 16.69
CA LEU A 357 3.60 -11.93 17.08
C LEU A 357 5.07 -12.04 16.62
N PRO A 358 5.76 -10.91 16.39
CA PRO A 358 7.20 -10.86 16.19
C PRO A 358 7.94 -11.65 17.27
N ILE A 359 8.90 -12.46 16.84
CA ILE A 359 9.71 -13.27 17.74
C ILE A 359 11.03 -12.54 17.95
N ASP A 360 11.34 -12.23 19.20
CA ASP A 360 12.62 -11.64 19.61
C ASP A 360 13.70 -12.72 19.72
N GLU A 361 13.36 -13.86 20.30
CA GLU A 361 14.27 -15.00 20.47
C GLU A 361 13.51 -16.33 20.57
N TYR A 362 14.21 -17.41 20.27
CA TYR A 362 13.81 -18.77 20.61
C TYR A 362 14.54 -19.23 21.86
N GLN A 363 13.91 -20.11 22.62
CA GLN A 363 14.48 -20.70 23.82
C GLN A 363 14.50 -22.22 23.67
N VAL A 364 15.66 -22.84 23.93
CA VAL A 364 15.78 -24.30 24.02
C VAL A 364 15.95 -24.68 25.48
N ARG A 365 15.18 -25.65 25.93
CA ARG A 365 15.15 -26.13 27.32
C ARG A 365 15.40 -27.62 27.40
N ASN A 366 15.95 -28.07 28.52
CA ASN A 366 16.10 -29.50 28.82
C ASN A 366 14.78 -30.14 29.29
N TRP A 367 14.83 -31.42 29.66
CA TRP A 367 13.67 -32.20 30.09
C TRP A 367 12.99 -31.69 31.39
N VAL A 368 13.71 -30.97 32.26
CA VAL A 368 13.15 -30.25 33.43
C VAL A 368 12.75 -28.81 33.11
N GLN A 369 12.69 -28.46 31.82
CA GLN A 369 12.32 -27.14 31.30
C GLN A 369 13.26 -25.98 31.69
N GLN A 370 14.48 -26.29 32.16
CA GLN A 370 15.52 -25.31 32.38
C GLN A 370 16.07 -24.82 31.03
N ILE A 371 16.20 -23.50 30.87
CA ILE A 371 16.73 -22.87 29.66
C ILE A 371 18.21 -23.25 29.49
N LEU A 372 18.53 -23.86 28.36
CA LEU A 372 19.89 -24.16 27.92
C LEU A 372 20.43 -23.08 26.99
N TRP A 373 19.55 -22.47 26.17
CA TRP A 373 19.94 -21.51 25.16
C TRP A 373 18.82 -20.53 24.83
N LYS A 374 19.21 -19.33 24.42
CA LYS A 374 18.38 -18.26 23.89
C LYS A 374 19.02 -17.64 22.66
N GLY A 375 18.23 -17.33 21.63
CA GLY A 375 18.70 -16.53 20.50
C GLY A 375 17.81 -16.60 19.27
N GLU A 376 18.18 -15.85 18.23
CA GLU A 376 17.38 -15.66 17.01
C GLU A 376 17.58 -16.75 15.96
N LYS A 377 18.64 -17.56 16.09
CA LYS A 377 18.97 -18.60 15.11
C LYS A 377 17.89 -19.68 15.10
N LEU A 378 17.55 -20.16 13.90
CA LEU A 378 16.64 -21.30 13.68
C LEU A 378 17.33 -22.67 13.88
N THR A 379 18.45 -22.68 14.60
CA THR A 379 19.22 -23.87 14.89
C THR A 379 20.03 -23.70 16.17
N TRP A 380 20.17 -24.80 16.90
CA TRP A 380 20.98 -24.88 18.10
C TRP A 380 21.63 -26.27 18.20
N THR A 381 22.85 -26.32 18.72
CA THR A 381 23.60 -27.57 18.91
C THR A 381 23.99 -27.74 20.38
N GLU A 382 23.56 -28.85 20.96
CA GLU A 382 24.04 -29.37 22.23
C GLU A 382 25.38 -30.09 22.01
N THR A 383 26.38 -29.80 22.83
CA THR A 383 27.73 -30.40 22.72
C THR A 383 28.19 -31.08 24.01
N THR A 384 27.35 -31.11 25.04
CA THR A 384 27.68 -31.65 26.38
C THR A 384 27.20 -33.09 26.61
N LEU A 385 26.78 -33.81 25.57
CA LEU A 385 26.22 -35.16 25.72
C LEU A 385 27.29 -36.18 26.13
N PRO A 386 26.93 -37.20 26.93
CA PRO A 386 27.88 -38.17 27.48
C PRO A 386 28.37 -39.22 26.46
N GLY A 387 27.99 -39.14 25.18
CA GLY A 387 28.35 -40.13 24.17
C GLY A 387 27.59 -41.47 24.29
N LYS A 388 26.37 -41.45 24.87
CA LYS A 388 25.57 -42.65 25.13
C LYS A 388 24.28 -42.71 24.30
N SER A 389 23.87 -43.92 23.94
CA SER A 389 22.53 -44.19 23.42
C SER A 389 21.46 -43.79 24.44
N GLY A 390 20.30 -43.37 23.97
CA GLY A 390 19.18 -43.01 24.84
C GLY A 390 18.22 -42.02 24.21
N LYS A 391 17.28 -41.59 25.05
CA LYS A 391 16.24 -40.62 24.70
C LYS A 391 16.58 -39.28 25.33
N TYR A 392 16.76 -38.26 24.50
CA TYR A 392 17.02 -36.89 24.91
C TYR A 392 15.80 -36.03 24.60
N THR A 393 15.27 -35.34 25.61
CA THR A 393 14.05 -34.53 25.48
C THR A 393 14.40 -33.05 25.59
N TYR A 394 13.93 -32.28 24.63
CA TYR A 394 14.05 -30.83 24.59
C TYR A 394 12.67 -30.20 24.50
N TYR A 395 12.54 -28.98 25.03
CA TYR A 395 11.38 -28.14 24.79
C TYR A 395 11.81 -26.85 24.12
N LEU A 396 11.08 -26.44 23.09
CA LEU A 396 11.32 -25.20 22.38
C LEU A 396 10.12 -24.27 22.52
N ASN A 397 10.37 -22.98 22.71
CA ASN A 397 9.36 -21.93 22.66
C ASN A 397 9.93 -20.67 22.01
N SER A 398 9.04 -19.78 21.59
CA SER A 398 9.35 -18.43 21.14
C SER A 398 9.07 -17.42 22.26
N GLN A 399 9.82 -16.33 22.26
CA GLN A 399 9.60 -15.12 23.06
C GLN A 399 9.17 -14.00 22.11
N CYS A 400 8.07 -13.32 22.41
CA CYS A 400 7.50 -12.23 21.63
C CYS A 400 7.16 -11.05 22.56
N GLY A 401 8.10 -10.14 22.78
CA GLY A 401 8.05 -9.13 23.83
C GLY A 401 7.85 -9.79 25.20
N ASP A 402 6.79 -9.37 25.91
CA ASP A 402 6.44 -9.94 27.22
C ASP A 402 5.71 -11.30 27.14
N LYS A 403 5.37 -11.77 25.94
CA LYS A 403 4.64 -13.04 25.75
C LYS A 403 5.59 -14.19 25.43
N ILE A 404 5.24 -15.38 25.89
CA ILE A 404 5.93 -16.64 25.60
C ILE A 404 4.93 -17.58 24.92
N SER A 405 5.37 -18.28 23.87
CA SER A 405 4.54 -19.30 23.22
C SER A 405 4.42 -20.57 24.07
N ASP A 406 3.51 -21.46 23.67
CA ASP A 406 3.48 -22.83 24.19
C ASP A 406 4.83 -23.54 23.98
N LEU A 407 5.14 -24.49 24.86
CA LEU A 407 6.32 -25.34 24.77
C LEU A 407 6.07 -26.49 23.79
N VAL A 408 6.93 -26.61 22.78
CA VAL A 408 6.93 -27.74 21.84
C VAL A 408 7.94 -28.76 22.31
N LYS A 409 7.47 -29.93 22.73
CA LYS A 409 8.32 -31.06 23.12
C LYS A 409 8.91 -31.72 21.87
N HIS A 410 10.23 -31.88 21.82
CA HIS A 410 10.94 -32.64 20.79
C HIS A 410 11.81 -33.71 21.43
N GLU A 411 11.71 -34.94 20.94
CA GLU A 411 12.44 -36.09 21.47
C GLU A 411 13.42 -36.62 20.43
N VAL A 412 14.67 -36.81 20.83
CA VAL A 412 15.73 -37.34 19.98
C VAL A 412 16.15 -38.70 20.54
N ILE A 413 16.02 -39.74 19.71
CA ILE A 413 16.43 -41.10 20.06
C ILE A 413 17.78 -41.35 19.38
N ILE A 414 18.82 -41.53 20.20
CA ILE A 414 20.13 -41.98 19.73
C ILE A 414 20.22 -43.50 19.95
N PRO A 415 20.39 -44.32 18.90
CA PRO A 415 20.47 -45.77 18.98
C PRO A 415 21.75 -46.24 19.67
#